data_AF-A0A927M4F8-F1
#
_entry.id   AF-A0A927M4F8-F1
#
_cell.length_a   1.000
_cell.length_b   1.000
_cell.length_c   1.000
_cell.angle_alpha   90.00
_cell.angle_beta   90.00
_cell.angle_gamma   90.00
#
_symmetry.space_group_name_H-M   'P 1'
#
loop_
_entity.id
_entity.type
_entity.pdbx_description
1 polymer ?
#
loop_
_entity_poly.entity_id
_entity_poly.type
_entity_poly.pdbx_seq_one_letter_code
_entity_poly.pdbx_strand_id
1 'polypeptide(L)'
;MTTVQRWTGRETRALRHALRMSIRDFAEHLGVSERTVSKWEAGQVGVYPRPEMQAALDTSLAQAEGDARSRFSSILGASESTVPATDCDEGSDLATIARRQVTQARTGLGLTPEQFAEALGQALRWKPTAEMISSWETATVPPGDVLLGANRLLDGQREVTAEQCQEVRGSVPTEHLAGVTAVYRTRAELSTHLPCENLLSGAQQVRAVGLSLNLLCQHYADRRWRELIETGTHARCLFLDPDGSAVKVREAEEGFPEGHLAALTKLNIETLLRVRDRLPDGLKGQLGVATYNQTIRFNIVIVDDLCIAQPYLPDSRGVDAPAFVIRQGESPEGLYPVFEQVFDSQWEQGRQL
;
A
#
# COMPACT_ATOMS: atom_id res chain seq x y z
N MET A 1 4.92 -15.33 -41.10
CA MET A 1 5.75 -15.78 -39.97
C MET A 1 5.61 -14.75 -38.87
N THR A 2 4.97 -15.11 -37.76
CA THR A 2 4.77 -14.23 -36.61
C THR A 2 6.03 -14.28 -35.77
N THR A 3 6.96 -13.35 -35.98
CA THR A 3 8.18 -13.23 -35.17
C THR A 3 7.87 -12.49 -33.88
N VAL A 4 7.96 -13.17 -32.75
CA VAL A 4 7.88 -12.54 -31.42
C VAL A 4 9.18 -11.78 -31.19
N GLN A 5 9.14 -10.45 -31.11
CA GLN A 5 10.34 -9.63 -30.87
C GLN A 5 10.88 -9.78 -29.44
N ARG A 6 9.99 -10.06 -28.49
CA ARG A 6 10.33 -10.32 -27.08
C ARG A 6 9.20 -11.09 -26.41
N TRP A 7 9.53 -12.18 -25.73
CA TRP A 7 8.58 -12.95 -24.93
C TRP A 7 8.28 -12.23 -23.61
N THR A 8 6.99 -12.10 -23.31
CA THR A 8 6.45 -11.76 -21.99
C THR A 8 5.54 -12.89 -21.52
N GLY A 9 5.04 -12.78 -20.29
CA GLY A 9 4.05 -13.71 -19.75
C GLY A 9 2.81 -13.90 -20.61
N ARG A 10 2.43 -12.87 -21.39
CA ARG A 10 1.31 -12.91 -22.34
C ARG A 10 1.62 -13.86 -23.50
N GLU A 11 2.75 -13.70 -24.18
CA GLU A 11 3.14 -14.56 -25.30
C GLU A 11 3.40 -15.98 -24.82
N THR A 12 4.01 -16.15 -23.64
CA THR A 12 4.22 -17.47 -23.01
C THR A 12 2.89 -18.20 -22.79
N ARG A 13 1.88 -17.52 -22.23
CA ARG A 13 0.54 -18.08 -22.05
C ARG A 13 -0.12 -18.42 -23.38
N ALA A 14 -0.01 -17.53 -24.37
CA ALA A 14 -0.56 -17.75 -25.71
C ALA A 14 0.07 -18.97 -26.38
N LEU A 15 1.40 -19.16 -26.26
CA LEU A 15 2.09 -20.33 -26.80
C LEU A 15 1.64 -21.62 -26.09
N ARG A 16 1.51 -21.63 -24.75
CA ARG A 16 1.03 -22.80 -24.03
C ARG A 16 -0.37 -23.22 -24.47
N HIS A 17 -1.30 -22.26 -24.58
CA HIS A 17 -2.65 -22.54 -25.06
C HIS A 17 -2.66 -22.97 -26.53
N ALA A 18 -1.79 -22.40 -27.37
CA ALA A 18 -1.60 -22.83 -28.75
C ALA A 18 -1.00 -24.26 -28.83
N LEU A 19 -0.22 -24.69 -27.86
CA LEU A 19 0.25 -26.09 -27.78
C LEU A 19 -0.75 -27.02 -27.08
N ARG A 20 -1.84 -26.49 -26.50
CA ARG A 20 -2.83 -27.23 -25.68
C ARG A 20 -2.19 -27.97 -24.50
N MET A 21 -1.10 -27.45 -23.96
CA MET A 21 -0.39 -28.05 -22.83
C MET A 21 -0.93 -27.51 -21.50
N SER A 22 -0.93 -28.37 -20.48
CA SER A 22 -1.11 -27.93 -19.10
C SER A 22 0.12 -27.12 -18.65
N ILE A 23 0.01 -26.39 -17.53
CA ILE A 23 1.15 -25.64 -16.97
C ILE A 23 2.31 -26.60 -16.64
N ARG A 24 1.97 -27.81 -16.15
CA ARG A 24 2.93 -28.88 -15.86
C ARG A 24 3.65 -29.38 -17.11
N ASP A 25 2.91 -29.78 -18.13
CA ASP A 25 3.50 -30.35 -19.36
C ASP A 25 4.34 -29.30 -20.10
N PHE A 26 3.91 -28.03 -20.04
CA PHE A 26 4.63 -26.92 -20.64
C PHE A 26 5.91 -26.56 -19.88
N ALA A 27 5.89 -26.64 -18.54
CA ALA A 27 7.08 -26.47 -17.72
C ALA A 27 8.11 -27.57 -17.98
N GLU A 28 7.66 -28.82 -18.12
CA GLU A 28 8.51 -29.97 -18.48
C GLU A 28 9.08 -29.83 -19.89
N HIS A 29 8.27 -29.42 -20.87
CA HIS A 29 8.70 -29.16 -22.24
C HIS A 29 9.79 -28.07 -22.35
N LEU A 30 9.75 -27.07 -21.46
CA LEU A 30 10.73 -25.97 -21.40
C LEU A 30 11.90 -26.24 -20.43
N GLY A 31 11.88 -27.33 -19.67
CA GLY A 31 12.91 -27.64 -18.67
C GLY A 31 12.91 -26.71 -17.45
N VAL A 32 11.77 -26.13 -17.08
CA VAL A 32 11.62 -25.20 -15.94
C VAL A 32 10.61 -25.72 -14.91
N SER A 33 10.53 -25.09 -13.74
CA SER A 33 9.51 -25.43 -12.74
C SER A 33 8.14 -24.83 -13.07
N GLU A 34 7.07 -25.53 -12.69
CA GLU A 34 5.67 -25.05 -12.86
C GLU A 34 5.45 -23.65 -12.26
N ARG A 35 6.08 -23.40 -11.09
CA ARG A 35 6.04 -22.09 -10.41
C ARG A 35 6.61 -20.97 -11.28
N THR A 36 7.59 -21.26 -12.13
CA THR A 36 8.23 -20.28 -13.01
C THR A 36 7.28 -19.90 -14.15
N VAL A 37 6.62 -20.88 -14.76
CA VAL A 37 5.59 -20.66 -15.80
C VAL A 37 4.41 -19.89 -15.21
N SER A 38 3.88 -20.30 -14.06
CA SER A 38 2.78 -19.59 -13.39
C SER A 38 3.13 -18.14 -13.03
N LYS A 39 4.38 -17.88 -12.62
CA LYS A 39 4.86 -16.51 -12.33
C LYS A 39 4.94 -15.65 -13.59
N TRP A 40 5.39 -16.20 -14.71
CA TRP A 40 5.40 -15.48 -15.99
C TRP A 40 3.96 -15.19 -16.43
N GLU A 41 3.08 -16.18 -16.46
CA GLU A 41 1.68 -15.99 -16.88
C GLU A 41 0.92 -15.04 -15.96
N ALA A 42 1.14 -15.05 -14.65
CA ALA A 42 0.52 -14.09 -13.75
C ALA A 42 1.02 -12.65 -13.99
N GLY A 43 2.28 -12.50 -14.43
CA GLY A 43 2.90 -11.21 -14.70
C GLY A 43 2.58 -10.57 -16.05
N GLN A 44 1.92 -11.31 -16.97
CA GLN A 44 1.50 -10.84 -18.30
C GLN A 44 2.63 -10.04 -19.00
N VAL A 45 2.33 -8.85 -19.54
CA VAL A 45 3.30 -7.99 -20.24
C VAL A 45 4.40 -7.41 -19.33
N GLY A 46 4.22 -7.45 -18.01
CA GLY A 46 5.14 -6.88 -17.02
C GLY A 46 6.27 -7.82 -16.55
N VAL A 47 6.28 -9.07 -17.03
CA VAL A 47 7.31 -10.06 -16.68
C VAL A 47 7.99 -10.60 -17.92
N TYR A 48 9.33 -10.53 -17.90
CA TYR A 48 10.19 -10.94 -19.01
C TYR A 48 11.01 -12.18 -18.60
N PRO A 49 10.84 -13.32 -19.29
CA PRO A 49 11.72 -14.48 -19.13
C PRO A 49 13.18 -14.12 -19.41
N ARG A 50 14.11 -14.78 -18.71
CA ARG A 50 15.56 -14.62 -18.89
C ARG A 50 15.97 -14.93 -20.33
N PRO A 51 17.12 -14.42 -20.82
CA PRO A 51 17.56 -14.63 -22.21
C PRO A 51 17.62 -16.11 -22.64
N GLU A 52 18.07 -16.99 -21.75
CA GLU A 52 18.07 -18.45 -21.97
C GLU A 52 16.67 -19.02 -22.23
N MET A 53 15.66 -18.47 -21.55
CA MET A 53 14.27 -18.90 -21.67
C MET A 53 13.54 -18.26 -22.84
N GLN A 54 13.95 -17.06 -23.26
CA GLN A 54 13.49 -16.46 -24.52
C GLN A 54 13.87 -17.37 -25.70
N ALA A 55 15.14 -17.81 -25.75
CA ALA A 55 15.63 -18.72 -26.78
C ALA A 55 14.94 -20.09 -26.77
N ALA A 56 14.62 -20.62 -25.58
CA ALA A 56 13.84 -21.85 -25.45
C ALA A 56 12.41 -21.69 -25.99
N LEU A 57 11.73 -20.58 -25.69
CA LEU A 57 10.39 -20.28 -26.20
C LEU A 57 10.37 -20.04 -27.72
N ASP A 58 11.40 -19.36 -28.25
CA ASP A 58 11.61 -19.21 -29.70
C ASP A 58 11.75 -20.58 -30.37
N THR A 59 12.53 -21.47 -29.77
CA THR A 59 12.72 -22.84 -30.26
C THR A 59 11.42 -23.63 -30.21
N SER A 60 10.65 -23.56 -29.12
CA SER A 60 9.35 -24.22 -29.01
C SER A 60 8.34 -23.69 -30.03
N LEU A 61 8.29 -22.38 -30.29
CA LEU A 61 7.43 -21.81 -31.34
C LEU A 61 7.90 -22.23 -32.75
N ALA A 62 9.21 -22.29 -32.97
CA ALA A 62 9.81 -22.75 -34.22
C ALA A 62 9.62 -24.24 -34.47
N GLN A 63 9.45 -25.05 -33.43
CA GLN A 63 9.16 -26.50 -33.54
C GLN A 63 7.65 -26.82 -33.57
N ALA A 64 6.79 -25.91 -33.12
CA ALA A 64 5.35 -26.09 -33.13
C ALA A 64 4.80 -26.35 -34.55
N GLU A 65 3.85 -27.27 -34.69
CA GLU A 65 3.21 -27.59 -35.98
C GLU A 65 2.43 -26.40 -36.57
N GLY A 66 2.14 -26.44 -37.87
CA GLY A 66 1.46 -25.35 -38.60
C GLY A 66 0.15 -24.90 -37.94
N ASP A 67 -0.66 -25.84 -37.46
CA ASP A 67 -1.93 -25.56 -36.78
C ASP A 67 -1.74 -24.90 -35.41
N ALA A 68 -0.65 -25.21 -34.70
CA ALA A 68 -0.31 -24.56 -33.45
C ALA A 68 0.18 -23.12 -33.68
N ARG A 69 0.99 -22.88 -34.71
CA ARG A 69 1.43 -21.51 -35.08
C ARG A 69 0.28 -20.63 -35.56
N SER A 70 -0.68 -21.20 -36.29
CA SER A 70 -1.90 -20.52 -36.70
C SER A 70 -2.74 -20.13 -35.49
N ARG A 71 -2.96 -21.06 -34.54
CA ARG A 71 -3.66 -20.76 -33.28
C ARG A 71 -2.94 -19.74 -32.42
N PHE A 72 -1.62 -19.81 -32.32
CA PHE A 72 -0.80 -18.81 -31.63
C PHE A 72 -1.00 -17.41 -32.22
N SER A 73 -0.96 -17.30 -33.55
CA SER A 73 -1.18 -16.04 -34.26
C SER A 73 -2.62 -15.54 -34.11
N SER A 74 -3.61 -16.44 -34.13
CA SER A 74 -5.00 -16.10 -33.85
C SER A 74 -5.23 -15.65 -32.40
N ILE A 75 -4.56 -16.23 -31.41
CA ILE A 75 -4.68 -15.81 -29.99
C ILE A 75 -4.07 -14.42 -29.79
N LEU A 76 -2.92 -14.15 -30.41
CA LEU A 76 -2.29 -12.83 -30.37
C LEU A 76 -3.10 -11.78 -31.17
N GLY A 77 -3.60 -12.15 -32.35
CA GLY A 77 -4.39 -11.28 -33.22
C GLY A 77 -5.82 -11.05 -32.74
N ALA A 78 -6.47 -12.02 -32.09
CA ALA A 78 -7.77 -11.82 -31.44
C ALA A 78 -7.68 -10.81 -30.29
N SER A 79 -6.57 -10.81 -29.55
CA SER A 79 -6.31 -9.77 -28.53
C SER A 79 -5.96 -8.40 -29.13
N GLU A 80 -5.62 -8.31 -30.42
CA GLU A 80 -5.43 -7.03 -31.14
C GLU A 80 -6.70 -6.59 -31.90
N SER A 81 -7.67 -7.48 -32.13
CA SER A 81 -8.83 -7.22 -33.00
C SER A 81 -10.22 -7.42 -32.37
N THR A 82 -10.32 -7.61 -31.05
CA THR A 82 -11.63 -7.51 -30.35
C THR A 82 -11.70 -6.26 -29.47
N VAL A 83 -12.21 -5.18 -30.06
CA VAL A 83 -13.15 -4.32 -29.35
C VAL A 83 -14.45 -4.25 -30.16
N PRO A 84 -15.41 -5.17 -29.96
CA PRO A 84 -16.81 -4.85 -30.09
C PRO A 84 -17.31 -4.33 -28.73
N ALA A 85 -17.93 -3.16 -28.76
CA ALA A 85 -18.63 -2.57 -27.65
C ALA A 85 -19.81 -3.44 -27.22
N THR A 86 -19.80 -3.94 -25.99
CA THR A 86 -21.01 -4.14 -25.19
C THR A 86 -20.67 -4.01 -23.71
N ASP A 87 -21.19 -2.93 -23.13
CA ASP A 87 -21.51 -2.64 -21.73
C ASP A 87 -20.60 -3.25 -20.65
N CYS A 88 -19.59 -2.48 -20.27
CA CYS A 88 -19.11 -2.43 -18.88
C CYS A 88 -19.56 -1.09 -18.30
N ASP A 89 -20.35 -1.21 -17.24
CA ASP A 89 -20.96 -0.15 -16.46
C ASP A 89 -19.97 0.94 -16.04
N GLU A 90 -20.51 2.15 -15.91
CA GLU A 90 -19.83 3.44 -15.81
C GLU A 90 -18.83 3.53 -14.65
N GLY A 91 -17.54 3.41 -14.97
CA GLY A 91 -16.46 3.55 -13.99
C GLY A 91 -15.15 3.96 -14.64
N SER A 92 -15.03 5.24 -14.99
CA SER A 92 -13.77 5.94 -15.28
C SER A 92 -12.99 5.45 -16.53
N ASP A 93 -13.45 5.88 -17.72
CA ASP A 93 -12.52 6.03 -18.85
C ASP A 93 -11.53 7.18 -18.52
N LEU A 94 -10.41 6.82 -17.87
CA LEU A 94 -9.34 7.75 -17.48
C LEU A 94 -8.80 8.53 -18.67
N ALA A 95 -8.86 7.97 -19.88
CA ALA A 95 -8.47 8.67 -21.09
C ALA A 95 -9.44 9.82 -21.39
N THR A 96 -10.75 9.59 -21.25
CA THR A 96 -11.76 10.65 -21.40
C THR A 96 -11.65 11.69 -20.29
N ILE A 97 -11.38 11.27 -19.05
CA ILE A 97 -11.15 12.20 -17.93
C ILE A 97 -9.92 13.08 -18.19
N ALA A 98 -8.80 12.48 -18.60
CA ALA A 98 -7.57 13.21 -18.91
C ALA A 98 -7.76 14.24 -20.05
N ARG A 99 -8.45 13.87 -21.13
CA ARG A 99 -8.77 14.80 -22.22
C ARG A 99 -9.66 15.95 -21.73
N ARG A 100 -10.71 15.62 -20.98
CA ARG A 100 -11.63 16.61 -20.40
C ARG A 100 -10.91 17.58 -19.46
N GLN A 101 -9.94 17.12 -18.68
CA GLN A 101 -9.16 17.98 -17.78
C GLN A 101 -8.37 19.05 -18.53
N VAL A 102 -7.75 18.71 -19.66
CA VAL A 102 -7.04 19.70 -20.50
C VAL A 102 -8.02 20.71 -21.08
N THR A 103 -9.17 20.26 -21.58
CA THR A 103 -10.24 21.14 -22.07
C THR A 103 -10.75 22.08 -20.98
N GLN A 104 -11.03 21.54 -19.79
CA GLN A 104 -11.49 22.31 -18.63
C GLN A 104 -10.45 23.33 -18.16
N ALA A 105 -9.16 22.96 -18.14
CA ALA A 105 -8.09 23.88 -17.77
C ALA A 105 -8.00 25.05 -18.74
N ARG A 106 -7.96 24.79 -20.06
CA ARG A 106 -7.89 25.86 -21.05
C ARG A 106 -9.13 26.76 -21.01
N THR A 107 -10.32 26.16 -21.00
CA THR A 107 -11.58 26.91 -21.00
C THR A 107 -11.80 27.68 -19.69
N GLY A 108 -11.43 27.09 -18.55
CA GLY A 108 -11.50 27.74 -17.24
C GLY A 108 -10.60 28.97 -17.12
N LEU A 109 -9.44 28.95 -17.80
CA LEU A 109 -8.54 30.10 -17.92
C LEU A 109 -8.95 31.09 -19.03
N GLY A 110 -9.97 30.76 -19.83
CA GLY A 110 -10.41 31.59 -20.97
C GLY A 110 -9.38 31.73 -22.11
N LEU A 111 -8.43 30.79 -22.21
CA LEU A 111 -7.31 30.90 -23.15
C LEU A 111 -7.59 30.23 -24.50
N THR A 112 -7.00 30.80 -25.55
CA THR A 112 -6.89 30.10 -26.85
C THR A 112 -5.89 28.94 -26.77
N PRO A 113 -5.99 27.92 -27.66
CA PRO A 113 -5.01 26.83 -27.70
C PRO A 113 -3.56 27.30 -27.81
N GLU A 114 -3.30 28.38 -28.56
CA GLU A 114 -1.97 28.99 -28.71
C GLU A 114 -1.46 29.59 -27.40
N GLN A 115 -2.30 30.38 -26.72
CA GLN A 115 -1.93 31.00 -25.43
C GLN A 115 -1.78 29.96 -24.33
N PHE A 116 -2.61 28.92 -24.35
CA PHE A 116 -2.52 27.82 -23.38
C PHE A 116 -1.27 26.96 -23.60
N ALA A 117 -0.89 26.71 -24.86
CA ALA A 117 0.37 26.05 -25.20
C ALA A 117 1.59 26.86 -24.72
N GLU A 118 1.57 28.19 -24.87
CA GLU A 118 2.62 29.07 -24.36
C GLU A 118 2.70 29.05 -22.83
N ALA A 119 1.56 29.12 -22.13
CA ALA A 119 1.49 29.04 -20.67
C ALA A 119 1.97 27.68 -20.14
N LEU A 120 1.54 26.58 -20.78
CA LEU A 120 2.03 25.25 -20.47
C LEU A 120 3.53 25.11 -20.73
N GLY A 121 4.06 25.71 -21.79
CA GLY A 121 5.48 25.69 -22.11
C GLY A 121 6.38 26.40 -21.09
N GLN A 122 5.82 27.22 -20.20
CA GLN A 122 6.56 27.79 -19.05
C GLN A 122 6.60 26.82 -17.87
N ALA A 123 5.54 26.03 -17.68
CA ALA A 123 5.45 25.00 -16.63
C ALA A 123 6.16 23.68 -17.03
N LEU A 124 6.16 23.38 -18.32
CA LEU A 124 6.80 22.22 -18.94
C LEU A 124 8.22 22.60 -19.38
N ARG A 125 9.16 21.65 -19.34
CA ARG A 125 10.53 21.88 -19.84
C ARG A 125 10.64 21.83 -21.38
N TRP A 126 9.50 21.90 -22.06
CA TRP A 126 9.35 21.85 -23.50
C TRP A 126 8.09 22.61 -23.91
N LYS A 127 8.04 23.11 -25.15
CA LYS A 127 6.93 23.93 -25.64
C LYS A 127 5.98 23.09 -26.51
N PRO A 128 4.76 22.76 -26.04
CA PRO A 128 3.74 22.15 -26.88
C PRO A 128 3.24 23.14 -27.94
N THR A 129 2.64 22.64 -29.02
CA THR A 129 1.99 23.47 -30.06
C THR A 129 0.47 23.49 -29.87
N ALA A 130 -0.21 24.46 -30.47
CA ALA A 130 -1.67 24.54 -30.44
C ALA A 130 -2.35 23.28 -31.02
N GLU A 131 -1.76 22.68 -32.06
CA GLU A 131 -2.24 21.42 -32.64
C GLU A 131 -2.17 20.26 -31.64
N MET A 132 -1.13 20.22 -30.79
CA MET A 132 -1.01 19.21 -29.72
C MET A 132 -2.10 19.41 -28.67
N ILE A 133 -2.39 20.66 -28.30
CA ILE A 133 -3.50 20.97 -27.39
C ILE A 133 -4.83 20.47 -27.96
N SER A 134 -5.14 20.81 -29.22
CA SER A 134 -6.36 20.34 -29.88
C SER A 134 -6.44 18.83 -29.96
N SER A 135 -5.31 18.16 -30.22
CA SER A 135 -5.23 16.69 -30.23
C SER A 135 -5.53 16.10 -28.84
N TRP A 136 -4.97 16.67 -27.77
CA TRP A 136 -5.20 16.23 -26.40
C TRP A 136 -6.61 16.51 -25.89
N GLU A 137 -7.32 17.48 -26.45
CA GLU A 137 -8.71 17.74 -26.10
C GLU A 137 -9.67 16.75 -26.77
N THR A 138 -9.28 16.14 -27.89
CA THR A 138 -10.22 15.45 -28.79
C THR A 138 -9.91 13.97 -29.03
N ALA A 139 -8.65 13.61 -29.22
CA ALA A 139 -8.29 12.32 -29.82
C ALA A 139 -7.19 11.57 -29.06
N THR A 140 -6.20 12.28 -28.53
CA THR A 140 -5.04 11.67 -27.88
C THR A 140 -5.06 11.91 -26.38
N VAL A 141 -4.52 10.96 -25.61
CA VAL A 141 -4.42 11.14 -24.15
C VAL A 141 -3.22 12.06 -23.88
N PRO A 142 -3.42 13.19 -23.18
CA PRO A 142 -2.32 14.07 -22.82
C PRO A 142 -1.30 13.33 -21.93
N PRO A 143 0.00 13.59 -22.11
CA PRO A 143 1.04 13.14 -21.19
C PRO A 143 0.76 13.56 -19.73
N GLY A 144 1.23 12.77 -18.76
CA GLY A 144 0.96 13.05 -17.34
C GLY A 144 1.53 14.37 -16.82
N ASP A 145 2.67 14.82 -17.35
CA ASP A 145 3.26 16.12 -17.05
C ASP A 145 2.40 17.29 -17.57
N VAL A 146 1.71 17.10 -18.70
CA VAL A 146 0.74 18.08 -19.24
C VAL A 146 -0.46 18.24 -18.31
N LEU A 147 -1.00 17.14 -17.77
CA LEU A 147 -2.09 17.19 -16.78
C LEU A 147 -1.68 17.93 -15.50
N LEU A 148 -0.47 17.64 -15.00
CA LEU A 148 0.08 18.31 -13.83
C LEU A 148 0.34 19.81 -14.09
N GLY A 149 0.80 20.15 -15.29
CA GLY A 149 0.99 21.54 -15.72
C GLY A 149 -0.34 22.30 -15.83
N ALA A 150 -1.36 21.67 -16.41
CA ALA A 150 -2.69 22.24 -16.55
C ALA A 150 -3.36 22.52 -15.20
N ASN A 151 -3.25 21.60 -14.24
CA ASN A 151 -3.75 21.79 -12.88
C ASN A 151 -3.02 22.94 -12.16
N ARG A 152 -1.70 23.05 -12.29
CA ARG A 152 -0.95 24.17 -11.72
C ARG A 152 -1.37 25.53 -12.28
N LEU A 153 -1.68 25.60 -13.58
CA LEU A 153 -2.15 26.83 -14.20
C LEU A 153 -3.54 27.22 -13.68
N LEU A 154 -4.42 26.25 -13.47
CA LEU A 154 -5.72 26.45 -12.83
C LEU A 154 -5.59 26.92 -11.37
N ASP A 155 -4.71 26.28 -10.60
CA ASP A 155 -4.47 26.63 -9.20
C ASP A 155 -3.82 28.02 -9.05
N GLY A 156 -2.99 28.42 -10.01
CA GLY A 156 -2.33 29.73 -10.02
C GLY A 156 -3.24 30.94 -10.26
N GLN A 157 -4.47 30.75 -10.78
CA GLN A 157 -5.48 31.82 -10.92
C GLN A 157 -6.47 31.90 -9.76
N ARG A 158 -6.50 30.90 -8.86
CA ARG A 158 -7.26 30.99 -7.62
C ARG A 158 -6.41 31.77 -6.62
N GLU A 159 -6.68 33.06 -6.45
CA GLU A 159 -6.15 33.83 -5.32
C GLU A 159 -6.43 33.08 -4.02
N VAL A 160 -5.37 32.54 -3.43
CA VAL A 160 -5.44 31.73 -2.21
C VAL A 160 -5.66 32.66 -1.03
N THR A 161 -6.91 32.79 -0.58
CA THR A 161 -7.17 33.15 0.82
C THR A 161 -6.72 31.98 1.69
N ALA A 162 -5.84 32.27 2.66
CA ALA A 162 -5.05 31.32 3.46
C ALA A 162 -5.85 30.34 4.36
N GLU A 163 -7.15 30.14 4.12
CA GLU A 163 -8.02 29.25 4.88
C GLU A 163 -8.33 27.92 4.16
N GLN A 164 -7.87 27.73 2.91
CA GLN A 164 -8.21 26.54 2.11
C GLN A 164 -7.01 25.63 1.77
N CYS A 165 -5.86 25.80 2.44
CA CYS A 165 -4.71 24.90 2.25
C CYS A 165 -4.86 23.53 2.94
N GLN A 166 -6.03 23.19 3.48
CA GLN A 166 -6.21 21.97 4.29
C GLN A 166 -6.90 20.81 3.57
N GLU A 167 -7.40 20.97 2.34
CA GLU A 167 -8.13 19.90 1.62
C GLU A 167 -7.82 19.81 0.13
N VAL A 168 -6.57 19.61 -0.28
CA VAL A 168 -6.28 19.02 -1.60
C VAL A 168 -5.02 18.16 -1.54
N ARG A 169 -5.05 17.07 -0.77
CA ARG A 169 -4.29 15.87 -1.13
C ARG A 169 -5.26 15.00 -1.90
N GLY A 170 -4.99 14.80 -3.19
CA GLY A 170 -5.87 14.04 -4.09
C GLY A 170 -6.41 12.79 -3.42
N SER A 171 -7.70 12.80 -3.13
CA SER A 171 -8.44 11.63 -2.69
C SER A 171 -8.54 10.70 -3.88
N VAL A 172 -7.64 9.72 -3.95
CA VAL A 172 -8.09 8.40 -4.39
C VAL A 172 -9.25 8.06 -3.45
N PRO A 173 -10.45 7.70 -3.92
CA PRO A 173 -11.55 7.35 -3.03
C PRO A 173 -11.10 6.26 -2.05
N THR A 174 -10.79 6.66 -0.81
CA THR A 174 -10.34 5.76 0.26
C THR A 174 -11.42 4.76 0.68
N GLU A 175 -12.66 5.00 0.23
CA GLU A 175 -13.76 4.04 0.31
C GLU A 175 -13.42 2.70 -0.35
N HIS A 176 -12.67 2.68 -1.45
CA HIS A 176 -12.31 1.43 -2.14
C HIS A 176 -11.19 0.61 -1.46
N LEU A 177 -10.50 1.18 -0.47
CA LEU A 177 -9.41 0.51 0.26
C LEU A 177 -9.75 0.28 1.74
N ALA A 178 -11.04 0.35 2.10
CA ALA A 178 -11.53 0.13 3.46
C ALA A 178 -10.76 0.98 4.51
N GLY A 179 -10.43 2.23 4.16
CA GLY A 179 -9.72 3.16 5.04
C GLY A 179 -8.18 3.03 5.05
N VAL A 180 -7.58 2.08 4.32
CA VAL A 180 -6.11 2.04 4.17
C VAL A 180 -5.64 3.26 3.39
N THR A 181 -4.79 4.07 4.03
CA THR A 181 -4.25 5.32 3.45
C THR A 181 -2.77 5.19 3.06
N ALA A 182 -2.03 4.28 3.68
CA ALA A 182 -0.65 3.97 3.30
C ALA A 182 -0.28 2.54 3.67
N VAL A 183 0.66 1.97 2.90
CA VAL A 183 1.28 0.67 3.19
C VAL A 183 2.78 0.82 3.10
N TYR A 184 3.48 0.35 4.12
CA TYR A 184 4.93 0.31 4.18
C TYR A 184 5.39 -1.14 4.15
N ARG A 185 6.48 -1.42 3.43
CA ARG A 185 7.00 -2.78 3.24
C ARG A 185 7.60 -3.34 4.52
N THR A 186 8.12 -2.47 5.38
CA THR A 186 8.74 -2.83 6.65
C THR A 186 8.35 -1.85 7.76
N ARG A 187 8.47 -2.27 9.02
CA ARG A 187 8.26 -1.38 10.17
C ARG A 187 9.32 -0.27 10.25
N ALA A 188 10.53 -0.54 9.75
CA ALA A 188 11.59 0.46 9.65
C ALA A 188 11.22 1.59 8.65
N GLU A 189 10.62 1.23 7.51
CA GLU A 189 10.13 2.19 6.53
C GLU A 189 8.99 3.04 7.14
N LEU A 190 8.02 2.41 7.82
CA LEU A 190 6.97 3.14 8.56
C LEU A 190 7.58 4.13 9.56
N SER A 191 8.51 3.69 10.40
CA SER A 191 9.07 4.53 11.48
C SER A 191 9.82 5.75 10.94
N THR A 192 10.33 5.66 9.71
CA THR A 192 10.99 6.78 9.01
C THR A 192 9.97 7.81 8.50
N HIS A 193 8.83 7.34 7.99
CA HIS A 193 7.79 8.20 7.42
C HIS A 193 6.79 8.74 8.45
N LEU A 194 6.53 7.97 9.50
CA LEU A 194 5.61 8.27 10.58
C LEU A 194 6.27 7.92 11.92
N PRO A 195 7.21 8.77 12.38
CA PRO A 195 7.89 8.56 13.66
C PRO A 195 6.91 8.73 14.83
N CYS A 196 7.24 8.13 15.99
CA CYS A 196 6.39 8.14 17.19
C CYS A 196 5.95 9.52 17.63
N GLU A 197 6.85 10.51 17.52
CA GLU A 197 6.57 11.89 17.89
C GLU A 197 5.46 12.48 17.06
N ASN A 198 5.43 12.18 15.75
CA ASN A 198 4.37 12.62 14.86
C ASN A 198 3.10 11.81 15.05
N LEU A 199 3.25 10.50 15.32
CA LEU A 199 2.12 9.60 15.57
C LEU A 199 1.33 10.00 16.82
N LEU A 200 2.01 10.40 17.90
CA LEU A 200 1.39 10.69 19.21
C LEU A 200 1.13 12.19 19.45
N SER A 201 1.58 13.06 18.54
CA SER A 201 1.47 14.51 18.72
C SER A 201 0.00 14.95 18.84
N GLY A 202 -0.38 15.46 20.01
CA GLY A 202 -1.73 15.98 20.26
C GLY A 202 -2.80 14.91 20.45
N ALA A 203 -2.41 13.64 20.60
CA ALA A 203 -3.32 12.51 20.72
C ALA A 203 -4.28 12.69 21.91
N GLN A 204 -5.56 12.38 21.73
CA GLN A 204 -6.52 12.34 22.85
C GLN A 204 -6.64 10.93 23.43
N GLN A 205 -6.58 9.92 22.58
CA GLN A 205 -6.69 8.51 22.91
C GLN A 205 -5.57 7.72 22.23
N VAL A 206 -4.83 6.94 23.01
CA VAL A 206 -3.80 6.01 22.52
C VAL A 206 -4.14 4.62 23.01
N ARG A 207 -4.29 3.67 22.08
CA ARG A 207 -4.63 2.27 22.36
C ARG A 207 -3.66 1.40 21.62
N ALA A 208 -2.90 0.57 22.31
CA ALA A 208 -1.88 -0.25 21.69
C ALA A 208 -1.89 -1.67 22.23
N VAL A 209 -1.81 -2.65 21.33
CA VAL A 209 -1.70 -4.06 21.67
C VAL A 209 -0.64 -4.76 20.81
N GLY A 210 0.21 -5.53 21.46
CA GLY A 210 1.25 -6.28 20.77
C GLY A 210 2.19 -6.99 21.74
N LEU A 211 3.25 -7.59 21.19
CA LEU A 211 4.21 -8.36 21.98
C LEU A 211 4.92 -7.48 23.01
N SER A 212 5.67 -6.49 22.53
CA SER A 212 6.54 -5.66 23.37
C SER A 212 6.32 -4.16 23.22
N LEU A 213 5.47 -3.75 22.27
CA LEU A 213 5.20 -2.35 21.94
C LEU A 213 6.47 -1.48 21.78
N ASN A 214 7.54 -2.03 21.18
CA ASN A 214 8.85 -1.38 21.03
C ASN A 214 8.76 0.05 20.49
N LEU A 215 7.87 0.28 19.52
CA LEU A 215 7.63 1.60 18.94
C LEU A 215 7.33 2.64 20.05
N LEU A 216 6.45 2.31 20.98
CA LEU A 216 5.99 3.19 22.06
C LEU A 216 6.98 3.27 23.24
N CYS A 217 7.72 2.20 23.51
CA CYS A 217 8.60 2.13 24.68
C CYS A 217 10.05 2.55 24.38
N GLN A 218 10.55 2.29 23.17
CA GLN A 218 11.96 2.53 22.81
C GLN A 218 12.14 3.80 21.98
N HIS A 219 11.14 4.18 21.19
CA HIS A 219 11.23 5.34 20.30
C HIS A 219 10.41 6.54 20.80
N TYR A 220 9.87 6.48 22.02
CA TYR A 220 9.19 7.62 22.64
C TYR A 220 9.66 7.80 24.08
N ALA A 221 10.24 8.96 24.38
CA ALA A 221 10.92 9.20 25.65
C ALA A 221 9.95 9.30 26.84
N ASP A 222 10.36 8.81 28.02
CA ASP A 222 9.58 8.89 29.27
C ASP A 222 9.03 10.28 29.58
N ARG A 223 9.82 11.32 29.29
CA ARG A 223 9.40 12.72 29.49
C ARG A 223 8.23 13.09 28.57
N ARG A 224 8.28 12.67 27.30
CA ARG A 224 7.23 12.94 26.31
C ARG A 224 5.96 12.19 26.63
N TRP A 225 6.07 10.96 27.13
CA TRP A 225 4.91 10.24 27.67
C TRP A 225 4.23 11.03 28.80
N ARG A 226 4.99 11.55 29.76
CA ARG A 226 4.40 12.36 30.84
C ARG A 226 3.73 13.63 30.33
N GLU A 227 4.43 14.39 29.47
CA GLU A 227 3.87 15.60 28.84
C GLU A 227 2.56 15.28 28.11
N LEU A 228 2.51 14.18 27.37
CA LEU A 228 1.32 13.76 26.63
C LEU A 228 0.14 13.48 27.58
N ILE A 229 0.33 12.69 28.62
CA ILE A 229 -0.73 12.41 29.59
C ILE A 229 -1.15 13.68 30.36
N GLU A 230 -0.20 14.55 30.73
CA GLU A 230 -0.48 15.84 31.37
C GLU A 230 -1.32 16.77 30.50
N THR A 231 -1.25 16.64 29.16
CA THR A 231 -2.14 17.37 28.23
C THR A 231 -3.55 16.79 28.13
N GLY A 232 -3.85 15.69 28.84
CA GLY A 232 -5.18 15.08 28.90
C GLY A 232 -5.34 13.79 28.08
N THR A 233 -4.26 13.30 27.46
CA THR A 233 -4.28 12.05 26.69
C THR A 233 -4.57 10.85 27.58
N HIS A 234 -5.45 9.96 27.14
CA HIS A 234 -5.66 8.66 27.77
C HIS A 234 -4.98 7.57 26.94
N ALA A 235 -4.13 6.78 27.59
CA ALA A 235 -3.37 5.72 26.97
C ALA A 235 -3.68 4.36 27.59
N ARG A 236 -3.87 3.33 26.77
CA ARG A 236 -4.04 1.93 27.18
C ARG A 236 -3.08 1.06 26.38
N CYS A 237 -2.12 0.45 27.07
CA CYS A 237 -1.08 -0.36 26.46
C CYS A 237 -1.17 -1.81 26.95
N LEU A 238 -1.37 -2.74 26.01
CA LEU A 238 -1.57 -4.15 26.28
C LEU A 238 -0.41 -4.97 25.70
N PHE A 239 0.33 -5.64 26.59
CA PHE A 239 1.55 -6.38 26.27
C PHE A 239 1.31 -7.89 26.28
N LEU A 240 2.04 -8.65 25.48
CA LEU A 240 2.02 -10.11 25.63
C LEU A 240 2.60 -10.48 27.00
N ASP A 241 1.93 -11.37 27.72
CA ASP A 241 2.37 -11.82 29.03
C ASP A 241 3.77 -12.46 28.90
N PRO A 242 4.82 -11.86 29.50
CA PRO A 242 6.17 -12.35 29.34
C PRO A 242 6.42 -13.68 30.07
N ASP A 243 5.52 -14.07 30.98
CA ASP A 243 5.55 -15.40 31.62
C ASP A 243 4.56 -16.39 30.96
N GLY A 244 3.86 -15.94 29.91
CA GLY A 244 2.86 -16.70 29.17
C GLY A 244 3.44 -17.78 28.24
N SER A 245 2.57 -18.65 27.74
CA SER A 245 2.95 -19.66 26.75
C SER A 245 3.12 -19.08 25.35
N ALA A 246 2.37 -18.02 25.02
CA ALA A 246 2.39 -17.41 23.70
C ALA A 246 3.74 -16.75 23.37
N VAL A 247 4.43 -16.15 24.34
CA VAL A 247 5.77 -15.57 24.12
C VAL A 247 6.80 -16.66 23.80
N LYS A 248 6.72 -17.82 24.47
CA LYS A 248 7.61 -18.96 24.23
C LYS A 248 7.45 -19.53 22.83
N VAL A 249 6.20 -19.65 22.36
CA VAL A 249 5.91 -20.05 20.98
C VAL A 249 6.55 -19.06 20.01
N ARG A 250 6.41 -17.75 20.27
CA ARG A 250 6.97 -16.73 19.37
C ARG A 250 8.50 -16.71 19.36
N GLU A 251 9.14 -16.92 20.52
CA GLU A 251 10.60 -17.04 20.60
C GLU A 251 11.10 -18.20 19.74
N ALA A 252 10.42 -19.35 19.79
CA ALA A 252 10.75 -20.51 18.97
C ALA A 252 10.55 -20.24 17.46
N GLU A 253 9.46 -19.55 17.07
CA GLU A 253 9.21 -19.16 15.67
C GLU A 253 10.27 -18.21 15.10
N GLU A 254 10.73 -17.22 15.87
CA GLU A 254 11.75 -16.27 15.41
C GLU A 254 13.19 -16.78 15.60
N GLY A 255 13.37 -17.98 16.17
CA GLY A 255 14.68 -18.57 16.44
C GLY A 255 15.47 -17.85 17.55
N PHE A 256 14.77 -17.17 18.47
CA PHE A 256 15.40 -16.52 19.62
C PHE A 256 15.65 -17.51 20.76
N PRO A 257 16.69 -17.27 21.59
CA PRO A 257 16.87 -18.01 22.84
C PRO A 257 15.67 -17.84 23.77
N GLU A 258 15.35 -18.88 24.54
CA GLU A 258 14.28 -18.83 25.53
C GLU A 258 14.47 -17.66 26.50
N GLY A 259 13.40 -16.88 26.70
CA GLY A 259 13.36 -15.74 27.60
C GLY A 259 13.89 -14.43 27.01
N HIS A 260 14.40 -14.42 25.77
CA HIS A 260 14.89 -13.18 25.14
C HIS A 260 13.76 -12.15 24.93
N LEU A 261 12.66 -12.55 24.29
CA LEU A 261 11.51 -11.68 24.05
C LEU A 261 10.75 -11.40 25.35
N ALA A 262 10.72 -12.36 26.27
CA ALA A 262 10.16 -12.16 27.60
C ALA A 262 10.90 -11.06 28.38
N ALA A 263 12.24 -11.09 28.40
CA ALA A 263 13.06 -10.09 29.08
C ALA A 263 12.88 -8.69 28.47
N LEU A 264 12.86 -8.60 27.13
CA LEU A 264 12.60 -7.34 26.43
C LEU A 264 11.23 -6.76 26.79
N THR A 265 10.22 -7.62 26.85
CA THR A 265 8.85 -7.21 27.17
C THR A 265 8.72 -6.76 28.62
N LYS A 266 9.37 -7.44 29.57
CA LYS A 266 9.45 -6.99 30.97
C LYS A 266 10.06 -5.59 31.08
N LEU A 267 11.16 -5.32 30.38
CA LEU A 267 11.80 -4.00 30.37
C LEU A 267 10.88 -2.90 29.82
N ASN A 268 10.16 -3.18 28.74
CA ASN A 268 9.24 -2.23 28.12
C ASN A 268 8.01 -1.96 28.99
N ILE A 269 7.48 -2.99 29.67
CA ILE A 269 6.42 -2.84 30.68
C ILE A 269 6.90 -1.94 31.82
N GLU A 270 8.06 -2.22 32.39
CA GLU A 270 8.66 -1.41 33.46
C GLU A 270 8.86 0.06 33.06
N THR A 271 9.17 0.31 31.79
CA THR A 271 9.32 1.66 31.24
C THR A 271 8.01 2.44 31.34
N LEU A 272 6.87 1.87 30.92
CA LEU A 272 5.58 2.54 31.03
C LEU A 272 5.06 2.60 32.47
N LEU A 273 5.31 1.57 33.29
CA LEU A 273 4.98 1.62 34.72
C LEU A 273 5.74 2.75 35.43
N ARG A 274 7.04 2.92 35.13
CA ARG A 274 7.83 4.03 35.67
C ARG A 274 7.32 5.39 35.23
N VAL A 275 6.86 5.52 33.99
CA VAL A 275 6.18 6.74 33.51
C VAL A 275 4.94 6.98 34.35
N ARG A 276 4.06 5.98 34.49
CA ARG A 276 2.82 6.04 35.25
C ARG A 276 3.04 6.43 36.71
N ASP A 277 4.01 5.82 37.36
CA ASP A 277 4.32 6.06 38.78
C ASP A 277 4.83 7.48 39.05
N ARG A 278 5.40 8.13 38.04
CA ARG A 278 5.87 9.51 38.08
C ARG A 278 4.81 10.54 37.70
N LEU A 279 3.62 10.11 37.26
CA LEU A 279 2.51 11.01 37.01
C LEU A 279 1.88 11.50 38.33
N PRO A 280 1.29 12.71 38.35
CA PRO A 280 0.42 13.15 39.45
C PRO A 280 -0.67 12.12 39.76
N ASP A 281 -1.05 11.96 41.02
CA ASP A 281 -2.00 10.90 41.45
C ASP A 281 -3.34 10.94 40.70
N GLY A 282 -3.84 12.13 40.35
CA GLY A 282 -5.07 12.30 39.57
C GLY A 282 -4.98 11.85 38.10
N LEU A 283 -3.76 11.67 37.57
CA LEU A 283 -3.52 11.31 36.16
C LEU A 283 -3.05 9.86 35.98
N LYS A 284 -2.71 9.14 37.05
CA LYS A 284 -2.25 7.73 36.97
C LYS A 284 -3.24 6.82 36.24
N GLY A 285 -4.54 7.06 36.42
CA GLY A 285 -5.61 6.32 35.76
C GLY A 285 -5.72 6.57 34.25
N GLN A 286 -5.05 7.60 33.72
CA GLN A 286 -5.03 7.90 32.30
C GLN A 286 -4.01 7.04 31.54
N LEU A 287 -3.05 6.40 32.22
CA LEU A 287 -2.12 5.45 31.62
C LEU A 287 -2.39 4.03 32.13
N GLY A 288 -3.22 3.29 31.39
CA GLY A 288 -3.49 1.88 31.62
C GLY A 288 -2.40 0.98 31.02
N VAL A 289 -1.92 0.03 31.82
CA VAL A 289 -0.95 -0.99 31.39
C VAL A 289 -1.50 -2.35 31.76
N ALA A 290 -1.52 -3.28 30.82
CA ALA A 290 -2.07 -4.62 31.02
C ALA A 290 -1.31 -5.68 30.22
N THR A 291 -1.56 -6.96 30.55
CA THR A 291 -1.00 -8.12 29.84
C THR A 291 -2.08 -9.05 29.30
N TYR A 292 -1.84 -9.68 28.15
CA TYR A 292 -2.69 -10.74 27.58
C TYR A 292 -1.85 -11.99 27.22
N ASN A 293 -2.44 -13.17 27.25
CA ASN A 293 -1.73 -14.43 26.92
C ASN A 293 -2.47 -15.20 25.82
N GLN A 294 -2.43 -14.69 24.60
CA GLN A 294 -3.03 -15.32 23.42
C GLN A 294 -2.04 -15.33 22.25
N THR A 295 -2.30 -16.17 21.24
CA THR A 295 -1.52 -16.17 20.01
C THR A 295 -1.57 -14.79 19.34
N ILE A 296 -0.39 -14.20 19.17
CA ILE A 296 -0.25 -12.89 18.56
C ILE A 296 -0.46 -12.98 17.05
N ARG A 297 -1.18 -12.00 16.49
CA ARG A 297 -1.48 -11.92 15.05
C ARG A 297 -1.09 -10.57 14.47
N PHE A 298 -1.38 -9.50 15.21
CA PHE A 298 -1.05 -8.14 14.84
C PHE A 298 -0.47 -7.37 16.02
N ASN A 299 0.50 -6.51 15.72
CA ASN A 299 0.81 -5.33 16.52
C ASN A 299 -0.14 -4.22 16.04
N ILE A 300 -0.96 -3.69 16.92
CA ILE A 300 -1.96 -2.67 16.62
C ILE A 300 -1.66 -1.45 17.48
N VAL A 301 -1.58 -0.27 16.85
CA VAL A 301 -1.48 1.01 17.54
C VAL A 301 -2.55 1.93 16.95
N ILE A 302 -3.52 2.30 17.78
CA ILE A 302 -4.62 3.20 17.45
C ILE A 302 -4.39 4.51 18.19
N VAL A 303 -4.35 5.61 17.45
CA VAL A 303 -4.24 6.97 17.96
C VAL A 303 -5.36 7.78 17.35
N ASP A 304 -6.33 8.16 18.18
CA ASP A 304 -7.55 8.85 17.74
C ASP A 304 -8.22 8.16 16.54
N ASP A 305 -8.21 8.79 15.36
CA ASP A 305 -8.80 8.29 14.11
C ASP A 305 -7.83 7.46 13.25
N LEU A 306 -6.59 7.26 13.71
CA LEU A 306 -5.53 6.58 12.99
C LEU A 306 -5.22 5.22 13.60
N CYS A 307 -5.18 4.17 12.79
CA CYS A 307 -4.80 2.82 13.18
C CYS A 307 -3.60 2.34 12.36
N ILE A 308 -2.57 1.86 13.05
CA ILE A 308 -1.44 1.15 12.48
C ILE A 308 -1.61 -0.33 12.81
N ALA A 309 -1.77 -1.16 11.78
CA ALA A 309 -1.84 -2.61 11.92
C ALA A 309 -0.61 -3.26 11.27
N GLN A 310 0.10 -4.09 12.01
CA GLN A 310 1.32 -4.76 11.53
C GLN A 310 1.25 -6.24 11.87
N PRO A 311 1.20 -7.16 10.89
CA PRO A 311 1.15 -8.58 11.19
C PRO A 311 2.44 -9.04 11.89
N TYR A 312 2.33 -10.12 12.65
CA TYR A 312 3.47 -10.95 13.02
C TYR A 312 3.62 -12.04 11.97
N LEU A 313 4.66 -11.93 11.13
CA LEU A 313 4.94 -12.91 10.10
C LEU A 313 5.62 -14.16 10.72
N PRO A 314 5.34 -15.37 10.21
CA PRO A 314 6.12 -16.56 10.54
C PRO A 314 7.58 -16.40 10.10
N ASP A 315 8.52 -16.96 10.87
CA ASP A 315 9.95 -17.06 10.55
C ASP A 315 10.63 -15.73 10.17
N SER A 316 10.05 -14.60 10.57
CA SER A 316 10.53 -13.26 10.24
C SER A 316 10.41 -12.35 11.44
N ARG A 317 11.41 -11.47 11.59
CA ARG A 317 11.45 -10.51 12.69
C ARG A 317 10.37 -9.47 12.50
N GLY A 318 9.86 -8.96 13.61
CA GLY A 318 8.87 -7.88 13.59
C GLY A 318 9.29 -6.69 12.72
N VAL A 319 10.57 -6.32 12.67
CA VAL A 319 11.05 -5.17 11.87
C VAL A 319 10.86 -5.33 10.36
N ASP A 320 10.85 -6.57 9.88
CA ASP A 320 10.74 -6.93 8.46
C ASP A 320 9.28 -7.10 8.03
N ALA A 321 8.33 -7.02 8.98
CA ALA A 321 6.90 -7.10 8.69
C ALA A 321 6.36 -5.81 8.06
N PRO A 322 5.41 -5.91 7.11
CA PRO A 322 4.75 -4.74 6.54
C PRO A 322 3.90 -4.01 7.57
N ALA A 323 3.55 -2.77 7.28
CA ALA A 323 2.68 -1.96 8.11
C ALA A 323 1.57 -1.31 7.28
N PHE A 324 0.35 -1.42 7.76
CA PHE A 324 -0.84 -0.80 7.16
C PHE A 324 -1.22 0.41 8.01
N VAL A 325 -1.35 1.57 7.39
CA VAL A 325 -1.87 2.79 8.01
C VAL A 325 -3.30 2.99 7.53
N ILE A 326 -4.21 2.99 8.49
CA ILE A 326 -5.65 2.94 8.29
C ILE A 326 -6.24 4.15 8.98
N ARG A 327 -7.06 4.94 8.30
CA ARG A 327 -7.87 5.98 8.95
C ARG A 327 -9.29 5.50 9.15
N GLN A 328 -9.91 6.01 10.21
CA GLN A 328 -11.34 5.95 10.39
C GLN A 328 -12.01 6.69 9.24
N GLY A 329 -12.81 5.98 8.46
CA GLY A 329 -13.66 6.57 7.43
C GLY A 329 -15.04 6.90 7.99
N GLU A 330 -15.86 7.57 7.17
CA GLU A 330 -17.27 7.83 7.50
C GLU A 330 -18.13 6.56 7.43
N SER A 331 -17.72 5.58 6.63
CA SER A 331 -18.40 4.29 6.52
C SER A 331 -17.98 3.32 7.64
N PRO A 332 -18.95 2.63 8.28
CA PRO A 332 -18.68 1.62 9.29
C PRO A 332 -18.01 0.34 8.73
N GLU A 333 -17.92 0.19 7.42
CA GLU A 333 -17.37 -1.00 6.75
C GLU A 333 -15.84 -0.96 6.56
N GLY A 334 -15.15 0.00 7.18
CA GLY A 334 -13.69 0.13 7.11
C GLY A 334 -12.92 -0.89 7.97
N LEU A 335 -11.60 -0.94 7.79
CA LEU A 335 -10.72 -1.77 8.63
C LEU A 335 -10.45 -1.18 10.02
N TYR A 336 -10.68 0.13 10.21
CA TYR A 336 -10.46 0.77 11.51
C TYR A 336 -11.33 0.13 12.61
N PRO A 337 -12.68 0.02 12.46
CA PRO A 337 -13.53 -0.64 13.46
C PRO A 337 -13.14 -2.10 13.74
N VAL A 338 -12.61 -2.81 12.74
CA VAL A 338 -12.15 -4.20 12.89
C VAL A 338 -10.99 -4.27 13.88
N PHE A 339 -9.97 -3.43 13.71
CA PHE A 339 -8.81 -3.42 14.62
C PHE A 339 -9.13 -2.81 15.98
N GLU A 340 -10.07 -1.85 16.02
CA GLU A 340 -10.61 -1.33 17.27
C GLU A 340 -11.30 -2.42 18.10
N GLN A 341 -12.18 -3.21 17.48
CA GLN A 341 -12.84 -4.35 18.14
C GLN A 341 -11.83 -5.39 18.64
N VAL A 342 -10.76 -5.66 17.87
CA VAL A 342 -9.69 -6.57 18.30
C VAL A 342 -8.97 -6.03 19.55
N PHE A 343 -8.71 -4.73 19.61
CA PHE A 343 -8.12 -4.10 20.79
C PHE A 343 -9.07 -4.20 21.98
N ASP A 344 -10.32 -3.78 21.84
CA ASP A 344 -11.29 -3.73 22.94
C ASP A 344 -11.54 -5.12 23.54
N SER A 345 -11.72 -6.14 22.69
CA SER A 345 -11.87 -7.52 23.14
C SER A 345 -10.66 -8.04 23.92
N GLN A 346 -9.43 -7.68 23.52
CA GLN A 346 -8.24 -8.11 24.24
C GLN A 346 -8.03 -7.32 25.52
N TRP A 347 -8.39 -6.03 25.53
CA TRP A 347 -8.29 -5.17 26.71
C TRP A 347 -9.23 -5.64 27.83
N GLU A 348 -10.48 -5.97 27.50
CA GLU A 348 -11.47 -6.50 28.45
C GLU A 348 -11.02 -7.81 29.11
N GLN A 349 -10.33 -8.66 28.35
CA GLN A 349 -9.81 -9.95 28.82
C GLN A 349 -8.42 -9.84 29.46
N GLY A 350 -7.77 -8.67 29.33
CA GLY A 350 -6.40 -8.42 29.77
C GLY A 350 -6.29 -8.29 31.29
N ARG A 351 -5.19 -8.79 31.84
CA ARG A 351 -4.84 -8.59 33.25
C ARG A 351 -4.15 -7.24 33.43
N GLN A 352 -4.80 -6.33 34.15
CA GLN A 352 -4.24 -5.01 34.48
C GLN A 352 -3.02 -5.14 35.41
N LEU A 353 -2.03 -4.27 35.23
CA LEU A 353 -0.78 -4.20 36.01
C LEU A 353 -0.71 -3.00 36.94
#